data_AF-A0A914D1N7-F1
#
_entry.id   AF-A0A914D1N7-F1
#
_cell.length_a   1.000
_cell.length_b   1.000
_cell.length_c   1.000
_cell.angle_alpha   90.00
_cell.angle_beta   90.00
_cell.angle_gamma   90.00
#
_symmetry.space_group_name_H-M   'P 1'
#
loop_
_entity.id
_entity.type
_entity.pdbx_description
1 polymer ?
#
loop_
_entity_poly.entity_id
_entity_poly.type
_entity_poly.pdbx_seq_one_letter_code
_entity_poly.pdbx_strand_id
1 'polypeptide(L)'
;MDQQITAVIINRKDNKLKKGHGYHLDLLVIIVLIIICSVLGLPYYVAATVLSVMHIDSLKQTSECSAPGEKPSFLGVKEQRLTNIIAHLAIGCSVFLTPLVQLVPLPVLTGIFLYMGIVSLLGQQFVQRIMLLFMPIKHQPDYIWLRNVRMKRVHLFTVIQMLSILSLFAVKYTKSISMVFPLMLVVTVAIRLYLLEKVFTKKELIALDDEVTSFSKVMRPPSPNGRPKLIPTTIDEEMQQLKKDNGKST
;
A
#
# COMPACT_ATOMS: atom_id res chain seq x y z
N MET A 1 -9.36 -12.60 -3.33
CA MET A 1 -8.71 -11.47 -4.03
C MET A 1 -8.33 -10.38 -3.04
N ASP A 2 -9.27 -9.95 -2.22
CA ASP A 2 -9.11 -8.90 -1.20
C ASP A 2 -7.87 -9.11 -0.34
N GLN A 3 -7.67 -10.34 0.15
CA GLN A 3 -6.47 -10.75 0.88
C GLN A 3 -5.17 -10.36 0.18
N GLN A 4 -5.06 -10.67 -1.12
CA GLN A 4 -3.84 -10.41 -1.89
C GLN A 4 -3.64 -8.91 -2.11
N ILE A 5 -4.72 -8.16 -2.31
CA ILE A 5 -4.66 -6.70 -2.42
C ILE A 5 -4.18 -6.09 -1.11
N THR A 6 -4.78 -6.50 0.01
CA THR A 6 -4.36 -6.05 1.34
C THR A 6 -2.90 -6.41 1.61
N ALA A 7 -2.49 -7.65 1.31
CA ALA A 7 -1.11 -8.10 1.49
C ALA A 7 -0.13 -7.27 0.65
N VAL A 8 -0.44 -6.97 -0.61
CA VAL A 8 0.40 -6.12 -1.47
C VAL A 8 0.49 -4.68 -0.95
N ILE A 9 -0.62 -4.12 -0.44
CA ILE A 9 -0.63 -2.77 0.15
C ILE A 9 0.27 -2.72 1.39
N ILE A 10 0.19 -3.74 2.25
CA ILE A 10 1.00 -3.86 3.47
C ILE A 10 2.49 -4.04 3.12
N ASN A 11 2.77 -4.87 2.13
CA ASN A 11 4.14 -5.21 1.70
C ASN A 11 4.75 -4.19 0.73
N ARG A 12 4.18 -2.98 0.64
CA ARG A 12 4.73 -1.92 -0.20
C ARG A 12 6.13 -1.55 0.30
N LYS A 13 7.05 -1.31 -0.65
CA LYS A 13 8.47 -0.97 -0.35
C LYS A 13 8.60 0.26 0.54
N ASP A 14 7.64 1.19 0.45
CA ASP A 14 7.54 2.38 1.30
C ASP A 14 7.53 2.05 2.80
N ASN A 15 7.00 0.90 3.20
CA ASN A 15 6.91 0.51 4.60
C ASN A 15 8.25 -0.05 5.15
N LYS A 16 9.28 -0.22 4.30
CA LYS A 16 10.63 -0.69 4.69
C LYS A 16 10.61 -1.92 5.63
N LEU A 17 9.76 -2.90 5.31
CA LEU A 17 9.67 -4.17 6.04
C LEU A 17 10.98 -4.95 5.89
N LYS A 18 11.40 -5.62 6.97
CA LYS A 18 12.69 -6.34 7.05
C LYS A 18 12.51 -7.83 6.82
N LYS A 19 11.37 -8.40 7.21
CA LYS A 19 11.06 -9.83 7.02
C LYS A 19 10.52 -10.08 5.61
N GLY A 20 10.75 -11.30 5.13
CA GLY A 20 10.25 -11.75 3.82
C GLY A 20 8.73 -11.89 3.77
N HIS A 21 8.20 -11.90 2.55
CA HIS A 21 6.76 -11.99 2.27
C HIS A 21 6.29 -13.45 2.19
N GLY A 22 5.08 -13.73 2.68
CA GLY A 22 4.50 -15.08 2.74
C GLY A 22 3.16 -15.22 2.04
N TYR A 23 3.00 -14.73 0.80
CA TYR A 23 1.69 -14.69 0.10
C TYR A 23 0.99 -16.06 -0.03
N HIS A 24 1.75 -17.13 -0.32
CA HIS A 24 1.19 -18.48 -0.47
C HIS A 24 0.79 -19.09 0.88
N LEU A 25 1.61 -18.88 1.90
CA LEU A 25 1.34 -19.37 3.25
C LEU A 25 0.09 -18.68 3.82
N ASP A 26 -0.03 -17.37 3.63
CA ASP A 26 -1.19 -16.59 4.04
C ASP A 26 -2.49 -17.09 3.40
N LEU A 27 -2.45 -17.39 2.09
CA LEU A 27 -3.59 -17.97 1.39
C LEU A 27 -3.96 -19.36 1.92
N LEU A 28 -2.97 -20.23 2.16
CA LEU A 28 -3.20 -21.58 2.69
C LEU A 28 -3.86 -21.53 4.07
N VAL A 29 -3.34 -20.68 4.97
CA VAL A 29 -3.87 -20.51 6.33
C VAL A 29 -5.33 -20.06 6.28
N ILE A 30 -5.66 -19.07 5.45
CA ILE A 30 -7.04 -18.58 5.34
C ILE A 30 -7.99 -19.65 4.79
N ILE A 31 -7.55 -20.43 3.79
CA ILE A 31 -8.37 -21.54 3.26
C ILE A 31 -8.69 -22.54 4.37
N VAL A 32 -7.69 -22.94 5.16
CA VAL A 32 -7.88 -23.88 6.28
C VAL A 32 -8.85 -23.31 7.32
N LEU A 33 -8.70 -22.05 7.69
CA LEU A 33 -9.62 -21.42 8.65
C LEU A 33 -11.05 -21.24 8.09
N ILE A 34 -11.22 -20.97 6.80
CA ILE A 34 -12.54 -20.93 6.15
C ILE A 34 -13.24 -22.28 6.23
N ILE A 35 -12.51 -23.39 6.02
CA ILE A 35 -13.06 -24.75 6.18
C ILE A 35 -13.54 -24.97 7.61
N ILE A 36 -12.73 -24.58 8.60
CA ILE A 36 -13.10 -24.68 10.03
C ILE A 36 -14.34 -23.83 10.35
N CYS A 37 -14.39 -22.57 9.90
CA CYS A 37 -15.55 -21.69 10.08
C CYS A 37 -16.80 -22.25 9.41
N SER A 38 -16.67 -22.88 8.25
CA SER A 38 -17.78 -23.53 7.53
C SER A 38 -18.38 -24.68 8.33
N VAL A 39 -17.53 -25.54 8.92
CA VAL A 39 -17.98 -26.66 9.77
C VAL A 39 -18.67 -26.15 11.05
N LEU A 40 -18.20 -25.04 11.61
CA LEU A 40 -18.76 -24.43 12.81
C LEU A 40 -19.97 -23.51 12.55
N GLY A 41 -20.34 -23.26 11.28
CA GLY A 41 -21.42 -22.36 10.90
C GLY A 41 -21.13 -20.87 11.18
N LEU A 42 -19.87 -20.49 11.31
CA LEU A 42 -19.43 -19.11 11.59
C LEU A 42 -19.28 -18.31 10.28
N PRO A 43 -19.47 -16.98 10.31
CA PRO A 43 -19.28 -16.14 9.13
C PRO A 43 -17.81 -16.17 8.66
N TYR A 44 -17.62 -16.17 7.33
CA TYR A 44 -16.29 -16.07 6.74
C TYR A 44 -15.69 -14.70 7.03
N TYR A 45 -14.38 -14.69 7.29
CA TYR A 45 -13.62 -13.47 7.50
C TYR A 45 -12.60 -13.27 6.37
N VAL A 46 -12.25 -12.01 6.13
CA VAL A 46 -11.33 -11.57 5.06
C VAL A 46 -10.42 -10.47 5.62
N ALA A 47 -9.22 -10.28 5.07
CA ALA A 47 -8.36 -9.19 5.52
C ALA A 47 -9.02 -7.81 5.41
N ALA A 48 -8.88 -7.04 6.49
CA ALA A 48 -9.36 -5.67 6.57
C ALA A 48 -8.23 -4.70 6.17
N THR A 49 -8.31 -4.13 4.96
CA THR A 49 -7.27 -3.24 4.42
C THR A 49 -7.03 -2.01 5.30
N VAL A 50 -8.08 -1.26 5.65
CA VAL A 50 -7.95 -0.02 6.43
C VAL A 50 -7.35 -0.30 7.81
N LEU A 51 -7.85 -1.32 8.49
CA LEU A 51 -7.35 -1.71 9.81
C LEU A 51 -5.88 -2.16 9.77
N SER A 52 -5.50 -2.91 8.74
CA SER A 52 -4.11 -3.37 8.57
C SER A 52 -3.16 -2.22 8.28
N VAL A 53 -3.57 -1.23 7.47
CA VAL A 53 -2.77 -0.02 7.22
C VAL A 53 -2.61 0.78 8.51
N MET A 54 -3.68 0.96 9.30
CA MET A 54 -3.61 1.65 10.58
C MET A 54 -2.72 0.93 11.59
N HIS A 55 -2.75 -0.41 11.60
CA HIS A 55 -1.88 -1.22 12.45
C HIS A 55 -0.41 -1.04 12.11
N ILE A 56 -0.07 -0.94 10.82
CA ILE A 56 1.30 -0.66 10.38
C ILE A 56 1.69 0.76 10.73
N ASP A 57 0.78 1.72 10.55
CA ASP A 57 1.00 3.13 10.85
C ASP A 57 1.35 3.35 12.33
N SER A 58 0.67 2.67 13.25
CA SER A 58 0.97 2.74 14.68
C SER A 58 2.30 2.08 15.08
N LEU A 59 2.88 1.25 14.21
CA LEU A 59 4.16 0.58 14.41
C LEU A 59 5.33 1.27 13.67
N LYS A 60 5.07 2.42 13.02
CA LYS A 60 6.10 3.19 12.32
C LYS A 60 7.09 3.80 13.29
N GLN A 61 8.37 3.73 12.94
CA GLN A 61 9.46 4.38 13.66
C GLN A 61 10.01 5.54 12.84
N THR A 62 9.97 6.73 13.44
CA THR A 62 10.57 7.95 12.95
C THR A 62 11.90 8.21 13.65
N SER A 63 12.87 8.81 12.95
CA SER A 63 14.16 9.17 13.52
C SER A 63 14.01 10.22 14.61
N GLU A 64 14.66 10.01 15.75
CA GLU A 64 14.70 10.97 16.87
C GLU A 64 15.79 12.03 16.68
N CYS A 65 16.80 11.76 15.84
CA CYS A 65 17.92 12.68 15.58
C CYS A 65 17.81 13.30 14.18
N SER A 66 16.79 14.13 13.96
CA SER A 66 16.76 15.06 12.83
C SER A 66 17.29 16.42 13.28
N ALA A 67 18.14 17.04 12.46
CA ALA A 67 18.59 18.40 12.73
C ALA A 67 17.36 19.34 12.83
N PRO A 68 17.40 20.40 13.66
CA PRO A 68 16.29 21.35 13.79
C PRO A 68 15.87 21.88 12.42
N GLY A 69 14.65 21.57 11.98
CA GLY A 69 14.10 21.98 10.67
C GLY A 69 14.06 20.89 9.60
N GLU A 70 14.67 19.72 9.81
CA GLU A 70 14.56 18.57 8.91
C GLU A 70 13.36 17.68 9.30
N LYS A 71 12.59 17.21 8.31
CA LYS A 71 11.48 16.29 8.57
C LYS A 71 12.05 14.97 9.13
N PRO A 72 11.43 14.38 10.16
CA PRO A 72 11.92 13.14 10.76
C PRO A 72 12.00 12.04 9.69
N SER A 73 13.19 11.47 9.51
CA SER A 73 13.39 10.43 8.51
C SER A 73 12.72 9.14 8.96
N PHE A 74 12.05 8.45 8.03
CA PHE A 74 11.35 7.20 8.31
C PHE A 74 12.35 6.02 8.34
N LEU A 75 12.56 5.41 9.51
CA LEU A 75 13.50 4.28 9.67
C LEU A 75 12.88 2.94 9.25
N GLY A 76 11.59 2.74 9.49
CA GLY A 76 10.87 1.51 9.16
C GLY A 76 9.76 1.17 10.14
N VAL A 77 9.25 -0.06 10.07
CA VAL A 77 8.14 -0.54 10.91
C VAL A 77 8.64 -1.64 11.87
N LYS A 78 8.16 -1.60 13.12
CA LYS A 78 8.37 -2.70 14.08
C LYS A 78 7.49 -3.90 13.74
N GLU A 79 8.08 -4.97 13.24
CA GLU A 79 7.35 -6.20 12.88
C GLU A 79 7.11 -7.10 14.10
N GLN A 80 5.93 -6.98 14.70
CA GLN A 80 5.52 -7.70 15.91
C GLN A 80 4.43 -8.74 15.61
N ARG A 81 4.50 -9.90 16.26
CA ARG A 81 3.45 -10.93 16.22
C ARG A 81 2.46 -10.82 17.38
N LEU A 82 2.95 -10.30 18.51
CA LEU A 82 2.24 -10.29 19.78
C LEU A 82 1.01 -9.37 19.77
N THR A 83 1.10 -8.22 19.11
CA THR A 83 0.03 -7.22 19.04
C THR A 83 -1.27 -7.80 18.47
N ASN A 84 -1.17 -8.53 17.36
CA ASN A 84 -2.32 -9.19 16.74
C ASN A 84 -2.90 -10.31 17.63
N ILE A 85 -2.04 -11.09 18.30
CA ILE A 85 -2.48 -12.15 19.23
C ILE A 85 -3.25 -11.54 20.41
N ILE A 86 -2.70 -10.49 21.03
CA ILE A 86 -3.34 -9.79 22.14
C ILE A 86 -4.67 -9.18 21.69
N ALA A 87 -4.72 -8.56 20.51
CA ALA A 87 -5.96 -7.98 19.99
C ALA A 87 -7.07 -9.02 19.80
N HIS A 88 -6.76 -10.17 19.19
CA HIS A 88 -7.75 -11.24 19.00
C HIS A 88 -8.16 -11.91 20.33
N LEU A 89 -7.21 -12.06 21.26
CA LEU A 89 -7.52 -12.54 22.61
C LEU A 89 -8.44 -11.56 23.34
N ALA A 90 -8.18 -10.25 23.26
CA ALA A 90 -9.02 -9.22 23.85
C ALA A 90 -10.43 -9.20 23.23
N ILE A 91 -10.56 -9.43 21.92
CA ILE A 91 -11.87 -9.60 21.26
C ILE A 91 -12.59 -10.83 21.82
N GLY A 92 -11.90 -11.95 22.01
CA GLY A 92 -12.49 -13.14 22.65
C GLY A 92 -12.90 -12.91 24.10
N CYS A 93 -12.07 -12.22 24.89
CA CYS A 93 -12.37 -11.85 26.28
C CYS A 93 -13.41 -10.74 26.40
N SER A 94 -13.73 -10.02 25.32
CA SER A 94 -14.68 -8.89 25.35
C SER A 94 -16.08 -9.31 25.83
N VAL A 95 -16.45 -10.58 25.65
CA VAL A 95 -17.73 -11.14 26.13
C VAL A 95 -17.88 -10.96 27.65
N PHE A 96 -16.80 -11.16 28.43
CA PHE A 96 -16.82 -10.94 29.88
C PHE A 96 -16.84 -9.45 30.26
N LEU A 97 -16.29 -8.59 29.39
CA LEU A 97 -16.22 -7.14 29.59
C LEU A 97 -17.42 -6.40 28.97
N THR A 98 -18.43 -7.12 28.47
CA THR A 98 -19.65 -6.56 27.89
C THR A 98 -20.29 -5.40 28.68
N PRO A 99 -20.46 -5.45 30.02
CA PRO A 99 -21.06 -4.33 30.75
C PRO A 99 -20.23 -3.04 30.68
N LEU A 100 -18.91 -3.15 30.53
CA LEU A 100 -18.03 -2.00 30.34
C LEU A 100 -18.07 -1.48 28.90
N VAL A 101 -18.08 -2.39 27.92
CA VAL A 101 -18.13 -2.02 26.49
C VAL A 101 -19.43 -1.30 26.13
N GLN A 102 -20.56 -1.64 26.78
CA GLN A 102 -21.85 -0.98 26.57
C GLN A 102 -21.86 0.50 27.00
N LEU A 103 -20.92 0.92 27.87
CA LEU A 103 -20.80 2.33 28.28
C LEU A 103 -20.23 3.20 27.14
N VAL A 104 -19.59 2.60 26.14
CA VAL A 104 -18.99 3.32 25.02
C VAL A 104 -20.07 3.73 24.02
N PRO A 105 -20.36 5.02 23.85
CA PRO A 105 -21.43 5.48 22.98
C PRO A 105 -21.02 5.29 21.50
N LEU A 106 -21.96 4.79 20.68
CA LEU A 106 -21.74 4.57 19.24
C LEU A 106 -21.16 5.79 18.48
N PRO A 107 -21.53 7.05 18.77
CA PRO A 107 -20.90 8.22 18.15
C PRO A 107 -19.38 8.28 18.27
N VAL A 108 -18.80 7.78 19.37
CA VAL A 108 -17.35 7.77 19.58
C VAL A 108 -16.69 6.77 18.62
N LEU A 109 -17.27 5.58 18.46
CA LEU A 109 -16.77 4.57 17.51
C LEU A 109 -16.82 5.09 16.07
N THR A 110 -17.91 5.76 15.69
CA THR A 110 -18.04 6.41 14.37
C THR A 110 -16.94 7.46 14.14
N GLY A 111 -16.61 8.24 15.17
CA GLY A 111 -15.49 9.19 15.12
C GLY A 111 -14.13 8.51 14.88
N ILE A 112 -13.87 7.40 15.57
CA ILE A 112 -12.63 6.62 15.38
C ILE A 112 -12.60 6.01 13.97
N PHE A 113 -13.72 5.47 13.46
CA PHE A 113 -13.80 4.96 12.10
C PHE A 113 -13.54 6.05 11.05
N LEU A 114 -14.07 7.26 11.25
CA LEU A 114 -13.81 8.40 10.37
C LEU A 114 -12.32 8.79 10.40
N TYR A 115 -11.71 8.86 11.58
CA TYR A 115 -10.28 9.14 11.74
C TYR A 115 -9.41 8.10 11.01
N MET A 116 -9.67 6.81 11.23
CA MET A 116 -8.98 5.72 10.54
C MET A 116 -9.15 5.82 9.01
N GLY A 117 -10.35 6.19 8.55
CA GLY A 117 -10.61 6.46 7.13
C GLY A 117 -9.71 7.56 6.59
N ILE A 118 -9.70 8.74 7.22
CA ILE A 118 -8.91 9.90 6.78
C ILE A 118 -7.40 9.59 6.80
N VAL A 119 -6.87 9.04 7.89
CA VAL A 119 -5.44 8.74 8.02
C VAL A 119 -4.98 7.70 6.98
N SER A 120 -5.79 6.66 6.74
CA SER A 120 -5.48 5.65 5.72
C SER A 120 -5.40 6.22 4.30
N LEU A 121 -6.13 7.31 4.02
CA LEU A 121 -6.13 8.01 2.74
C LEU A 121 -4.93 8.96 2.59
N LEU A 122 -4.56 9.70 3.64
CA LEU A 122 -3.43 10.65 3.61
C LEU A 122 -2.08 9.97 3.30
N GLY A 123 -1.92 8.69 3.69
CA GLY A 123 -0.75 7.87 3.39
C GLY A 123 -0.67 7.36 1.94
N GLN A 124 -1.67 7.61 1.10
CA GLN A 124 -1.68 7.16 -0.30
C GLN A 124 -1.10 8.23 -1.24
N GLN A 125 -0.16 7.83 -2.09
CA GLN A 125 0.44 8.71 -3.10
C GLN A 125 -0.60 9.36 -4.02
N PHE A 126 -1.72 8.67 -4.28
CA PHE A 126 -2.82 9.21 -5.06
C PHE A 126 -3.44 10.46 -4.42
N VAL A 127 -3.72 10.44 -3.11
CA VAL A 127 -4.31 11.58 -2.39
C VAL A 127 -3.32 12.74 -2.35
N GLN A 128 -2.04 12.45 -2.17
CA GLN A 128 -0.97 13.46 -2.26
C GLN A 128 -0.94 14.13 -3.65
N ARG A 129 -1.14 13.36 -4.73
CA ARG A 129 -1.25 13.89 -6.09
C ARG A 129 -2.54 14.70 -6.34
N ILE A 130 -3.66 14.31 -5.73
CA ILE A 130 -4.89 15.13 -5.77
C ILE A 130 -4.64 16.46 -5.06
N MET A 131 -4.06 16.44 -3.86
CA MET A 131 -3.72 17.66 -3.12
C MET A 131 -2.81 18.57 -3.94
N LEU A 132 -1.89 17.98 -4.70
CA LEU A 132 -1.00 18.69 -5.60
C LEU A 132 -1.71 19.39 -6.78
N LEU A 133 -2.87 18.89 -7.23
CA LEU A 133 -3.68 19.56 -8.25
C LEU A 133 -4.19 20.93 -7.77
N PHE A 134 -4.46 21.06 -6.47
CA PHE A 134 -4.94 22.29 -5.85
C PHE A 134 -3.83 23.17 -5.28
N MET A 135 -2.57 22.75 -5.38
CA MET A 135 -1.43 23.46 -4.82
C MET A 135 -0.70 24.29 -5.88
N PRO A 136 -0.41 25.58 -5.64
CA PRO A 136 0.41 26.37 -6.56
C PRO A 136 1.86 25.87 -6.57
N ILE A 137 2.50 25.93 -7.75
CA ILE A 137 3.86 25.42 -8.01
C ILE A 137 4.90 25.92 -6.99
N LYS A 138 4.72 27.12 -6.45
CA LYS A 138 5.66 27.75 -5.49
C LYS A 138 5.72 27.07 -4.13
N HIS A 139 4.65 26.41 -3.69
CA HIS A 139 4.57 25.81 -2.34
C HIS A 139 4.75 24.29 -2.37
N GLN A 140 5.19 23.75 -3.49
CA GLN A 140 5.16 22.33 -3.73
C GLN A 140 6.14 21.56 -2.81
N PRO A 141 5.68 20.50 -2.13
CA PRO A 141 6.56 19.67 -1.31
C PRO A 141 7.62 18.96 -2.17
N ASP A 142 8.80 18.81 -1.58
CA ASP A 142 9.97 18.24 -2.24
C ASP A 142 9.90 16.70 -2.26
N TYR A 143 9.08 16.17 -3.16
CA TYR A 143 8.97 14.73 -3.39
C TYR A 143 10.01 14.25 -4.42
N ILE A 144 10.71 13.16 -4.13
CA ILE A 144 11.72 12.58 -5.04
C ILE A 144 11.15 12.27 -6.44
N TRP A 145 9.92 11.74 -6.52
CA TRP A 145 9.27 11.40 -7.79
C TRP A 145 8.94 12.63 -8.66
N LEU A 146 8.79 13.79 -8.02
CA LEU A 146 8.42 15.03 -8.68
C LEU A 146 9.58 15.67 -9.44
N ARG A 147 10.81 15.44 -8.98
CA ARG A 147 12.04 15.92 -9.64
C ARG A 147 12.25 15.29 -11.02
N ASN A 148 11.67 14.11 -11.24
CA ASN A 148 11.90 13.30 -12.44
C ASN A 148 10.84 13.51 -13.54
N VAL A 149 9.69 14.13 -13.22
CA VAL A 149 8.54 14.21 -14.14
C VAL A 149 8.00 15.64 -14.21
N ARG A 150 7.67 16.09 -15.42
CA ARG A 150 7.09 17.44 -15.63
C ARG A 150 5.70 17.53 -15.00
N MET A 151 5.41 18.64 -14.33
CA MET A 151 4.12 18.89 -13.65
C MET A 151 2.86 18.63 -14.48
N LYS A 152 2.86 19.06 -15.76
CA LYS A 152 1.71 18.84 -16.65
C LYS A 152 1.37 17.36 -16.82
N ARG A 153 2.38 16.49 -16.84
CA ARG A 153 2.22 15.03 -16.96
C ARG A 153 1.67 14.44 -15.66
N VAL A 154 2.10 14.94 -14.50
CA VAL A 154 1.57 14.53 -13.18
C VAL A 154 0.08 14.85 -13.07
N HIS A 155 -0.35 16.06 -13.46
CA HIS A 155 -1.76 16.42 -13.44
C HIS A 155 -2.59 15.58 -14.42
N LEU A 156 -2.11 15.36 -15.64
CA LEU A 156 -2.78 14.49 -16.61
C LEU A 156 -2.97 13.06 -16.07
N PHE A 157 -1.92 12.50 -15.46
CA PHE A 157 -1.97 11.18 -14.82
C PHE A 157 -3.02 11.13 -13.71
N THR A 158 -3.05 12.15 -12.86
CA THR A 158 -3.99 12.24 -11.74
C THR A 158 -5.43 12.39 -12.22
N VAL A 159 -5.69 13.14 -13.29
CA VAL A 159 -7.03 13.27 -13.89
C VAL A 159 -7.50 11.94 -14.47
N ILE A 160 -6.64 11.22 -15.20
CA ILE A 160 -6.97 9.88 -15.71
C ILE A 160 -7.28 8.92 -14.55
N GLN A 161 -6.50 8.97 -13.47
CA GLN A 161 -6.73 8.14 -12.28
C GLN A 161 -8.06 8.49 -11.58
N MET A 162 -8.40 9.79 -11.47
CA MET A 162 -9.69 10.25 -10.94
C MET A 162 -10.86 9.75 -11.79
N LEU A 163 -10.75 9.82 -13.13
CA LEU A 163 -11.77 9.29 -14.05
C LEU A 163 -11.94 7.78 -13.88
N SER A 164 -10.84 7.05 -13.69
CA SER A 164 -10.88 5.61 -13.43
C SER A 164 -11.64 5.29 -12.14
N ILE A 165 -11.38 6.02 -11.04
CA ILE A 165 -12.08 5.81 -9.77
C ILE A 165 -13.56 6.19 -9.88
N LEU A 166 -13.89 7.26 -10.60
CA LEU A 166 -15.27 7.67 -10.83
C LEU A 166 -16.04 6.60 -11.62
N SER A 167 -15.40 6.01 -12.63
CA SER A 167 -15.96 4.86 -13.36
C SER A 167 -16.20 3.67 -12.43
N LEU A 168 -15.26 3.35 -11.53
CA LEU A 168 -15.48 2.30 -10.53
C LEU A 168 -16.63 2.61 -9.58
N PHE A 169 -16.79 3.88 -9.20
CA PHE A 169 -17.89 4.31 -8.35
C PHE A 169 -19.24 4.11 -9.05
N ALA A 170 -19.35 4.46 -10.34
CA ALA A 170 -20.54 4.20 -11.13
C ALA A 170 -20.87 2.70 -11.23
N VAL A 171 -19.85 1.85 -11.43
CA VAL A 171 -20.02 0.38 -11.43
C VAL A 171 -20.49 -0.12 -10.06
N LYS A 172 -19.93 0.39 -8.95
CA LYS A 172 -20.31 0.00 -7.60
C LYS A 172 -21.78 0.31 -7.27
N TYR A 173 -22.33 1.43 -7.76
CA TYR A 173 -23.75 1.75 -7.57
C TYR A 173 -24.69 0.88 -8.41
N THR A 174 -24.17 0.20 -9.43
CA THR A 174 -24.95 -0.71 -10.27
C THR A 174 -25.07 -2.08 -9.61
N LYS A 175 -26.21 -2.34 -8.96
CA LYS A 175 -26.47 -3.56 -8.13
C LYS A 175 -26.17 -4.88 -8.85
N SER A 176 -26.40 -4.96 -10.17
CA SER A 176 -26.21 -6.19 -10.94
C SER A 176 -24.74 -6.59 -11.14
N ILE A 177 -23.80 -5.64 -11.10
CA ILE A 177 -22.38 -5.88 -11.38
C ILE A 177 -21.56 -5.99 -10.07
N SER A 178 -22.12 -5.53 -8.94
CA SER A 178 -21.45 -5.45 -7.65
C SER A 178 -20.98 -6.80 -7.08
N MET A 179 -21.64 -7.92 -7.44
CA MET A 179 -21.24 -9.26 -6.99
C MET A 179 -19.88 -9.70 -7.58
N VAL A 180 -19.43 -9.07 -8.68
CA VAL A 180 -18.16 -9.38 -9.33
C VAL A 180 -17.09 -8.33 -8.98
N PHE A 181 -16.87 -8.13 -7.68
CA PHE A 181 -15.78 -7.29 -7.15
C PHE A 181 -14.42 -7.56 -7.85
N PRO A 182 -14.06 -8.81 -8.17
CA PRO A 182 -12.85 -9.11 -8.94
C PRO A 182 -12.74 -8.46 -10.31
N LEU A 183 -13.84 -8.39 -11.05
CA LEU A 183 -13.86 -7.89 -12.43
C LEU A 183 -13.66 -6.37 -12.46
N MET A 184 -14.18 -5.66 -11.45
CA MET A 184 -13.99 -4.22 -11.27
C MET A 184 -12.50 -3.83 -11.23
N LEU A 185 -11.68 -4.62 -10.53
CA LEU A 185 -10.24 -4.36 -10.42
C LEU A 185 -9.48 -4.76 -11.69
N VAL A 186 -9.89 -5.83 -12.36
CA VAL A 186 -9.29 -6.23 -13.66
C VAL A 186 -9.48 -5.13 -14.70
N VAL A 187 -10.66 -4.52 -14.78
CA VAL A 187 -10.92 -3.39 -15.70
C VAL A 187 -10.01 -2.20 -15.38
N THR A 188 -9.81 -1.87 -14.10
CA THR A 188 -8.91 -0.79 -13.68
C THR A 188 -7.46 -1.07 -14.06
N VAL A 189 -7.01 -2.31 -13.87
CA VAL A 189 -5.67 -2.75 -14.28
C VAL A 189 -5.52 -2.72 -15.80
N ALA A 190 -6.55 -3.10 -16.55
CA ALA A 190 -6.54 -3.04 -18.01
C ALA A 190 -6.46 -1.59 -18.52
N ILE A 191 -7.19 -0.65 -17.90
CA ILE A 191 -7.07 0.78 -18.19
C ILE A 191 -5.65 1.26 -17.92
N ARG A 192 -5.05 0.87 -16.79
CA ARG A 192 -3.65 1.19 -16.47
C ARG A 192 -2.69 0.66 -17.54
N LEU A 193 -2.78 -0.62 -17.89
CA LEU A 193 -1.83 -1.23 -18.82
C LEU A 193 -1.98 -0.70 -20.25
N TYR A 194 -3.21 -0.54 -20.75
CA TYR A 194 -3.41 -0.18 -22.15
C TYR A 194 -3.43 1.34 -22.40
N LEU A 195 -4.02 2.12 -21.49
CA LEU A 195 -4.20 3.56 -21.68
C LEU A 195 -2.98 4.36 -21.22
N LEU A 196 -2.38 4.02 -20.07
CA LEU A 196 -1.24 4.78 -19.54
C LEU A 196 0.06 4.46 -20.30
N GLU A 197 0.28 3.22 -20.76
CA GLU A 197 1.46 2.88 -21.55
C GLU A 197 1.49 3.56 -22.92
N LYS A 198 0.33 3.94 -23.48
CA LYS A 198 0.26 4.70 -24.73
C LYS A 198 0.51 6.20 -24.54
N VAL A 199 0.15 6.75 -23.37
CA VAL A 199 0.18 8.20 -23.12
C VAL A 199 1.49 8.65 -22.47
N PHE A 200 2.13 7.80 -21.67
CA PHE A 200 3.31 8.13 -20.86
C PHE A 200 4.56 7.34 -21.28
N THR A 201 5.72 7.94 -21.07
CA THR A 201 7.01 7.26 -21.28
C THR A 201 7.27 6.30 -20.11
N LYS A 202 7.97 5.17 -20.35
CA LYS A 202 8.34 4.21 -19.29
C LYS A 202 9.01 4.86 -18.07
N LYS A 203 9.88 5.85 -18.28
CA LYS A 203 10.54 6.61 -17.20
C LYS A 203 9.55 7.42 -16.35
N GLU A 204 8.54 8.02 -16.99
CA GLU A 204 7.49 8.78 -16.28
C GLU A 204 6.58 7.84 -15.51
N LEU A 205 6.25 6.67 -16.09
CA LEU A 205 5.40 5.67 -15.46
C LEU A 205 6.06 5.03 -14.24
N ILE A 206 7.36 4.71 -14.30
CA ILE A 206 8.13 4.17 -13.17
C ILE A 206 8.31 5.21 -12.05
N ALA A 207 8.32 6.49 -12.38
CA ALA A 207 8.42 7.56 -11.39
C ALA A 207 7.07 7.85 -10.70
N LEU A 208 5.96 7.73 -11.44
CA LEU A 208 4.61 8.03 -10.93
C LEU A 208 3.90 6.80 -10.32
N ASP A 209 4.36 5.61 -10.65
CA ASP A 209 3.79 4.34 -10.24
C ASP A 209 4.90 3.28 -10.04
N ASP A 210 4.64 2.32 -9.17
CA ASP A 210 5.57 1.21 -8.96
C ASP A 210 5.65 0.34 -10.22
N GLU A 211 6.85 -0.15 -10.55
CA GLU A 211 7.08 -1.05 -11.67
C GLU A 211 6.19 -2.30 -11.52
N VAL A 212 5.32 -2.57 -12.51
CA VAL A 212 4.51 -3.80 -12.51
C VAL A 212 5.49 -4.96 -12.63
N THR A 213 5.69 -5.70 -11.54
CA THR A 213 6.60 -6.85 -11.56
C THR A 213 6.09 -7.86 -12.58
N SER A 214 6.84 -8.04 -13.66
CA SER A 214 6.56 -9.08 -14.65
C SER A 214 6.41 -10.43 -13.94
N PHE A 215 5.41 -11.23 -14.34
CA PHE A 215 5.08 -12.53 -13.74
C PHE A 215 6.31 -13.46 -13.63
N SER A 216 7.23 -13.37 -14.59
CA SER A 216 8.51 -14.12 -14.63
C SER A 216 9.55 -13.70 -13.57
N LYS A 217 9.40 -12.53 -12.96
CA LYS A 217 10.24 -12.05 -11.85
C LYS A 217 9.68 -12.49 -10.49
N VAL A 218 8.37 -12.72 -10.40
CA VAL A 218 7.68 -13.21 -9.20
C VAL A 218 7.87 -14.72 -9.00
N MET A 219 7.92 -15.51 -10.07
CA MET A 219 8.15 -16.96 -10.00
C MET A 219 9.61 -17.39 -9.78
N ARG A 220 10.57 -16.46 -9.71
CA ARG A 220 11.97 -16.83 -9.44
C ARG A 220 12.17 -17.04 -7.93
N PRO A 221 12.66 -18.22 -7.49
CA PRO A 221 13.01 -18.42 -6.10
C PRO A 221 14.12 -17.43 -5.69
N PRO A 222 14.12 -16.94 -4.43
CA PRO A 222 15.20 -16.09 -3.95
C PRO A 222 16.51 -16.86 -4.05
N SER A 223 17.51 -16.27 -4.72
CA SER A 223 18.84 -16.89 -4.85
C SER A 223 19.45 -17.08 -3.45
N PRO A 224 19.92 -18.29 -3.09
CA PRO A 224 20.39 -18.60 -1.74
C PRO A 224 21.65 -17.83 -1.32
N ASN A 225 22.34 -17.14 -2.24
CA ASN A 225 23.57 -16.38 -1.98
C ASN A 225 23.52 -14.91 -2.42
N GLY A 226 22.34 -14.33 -2.61
CA GLY A 226 22.21 -12.89 -2.82
C GLY A 226 22.23 -12.16 -1.49
N ARG A 227 23.37 -11.54 -1.11
CA ARG A 227 23.31 -10.38 -0.20
C ARG A 227 22.20 -9.47 -0.72
N PRO A 228 21.33 -8.89 0.13
CA PRO A 228 20.37 -7.91 -0.35
C PRO A 228 21.19 -6.87 -1.12
N LYS A 229 21.08 -6.86 -2.44
CA LYS A 229 21.60 -5.75 -3.23
C LYS A 229 20.76 -4.58 -2.75
N LEU A 230 21.36 -3.75 -1.89
CA LEU A 230 20.82 -2.44 -1.60
C LEU A 230 20.54 -1.83 -2.97
N ILE A 231 19.26 -1.63 -3.26
CA ILE A 231 18.84 -0.76 -4.34
C ILE A 231 19.51 0.57 -3.98
N PRO A 232 20.40 1.13 -4.82
CA PRO A 232 21.13 2.34 -4.47
C PRO A 232 20.10 3.41 -4.10
N THR A 233 20.14 3.87 -2.86
CA THR A 233 19.20 4.87 -2.34
C THR A 233 19.50 6.27 -2.86
N THR A 234 20.54 6.40 -3.70
CA THR A 234 21.06 7.67 -4.20
C THR A 234 21.38 7.54 -5.69
N ILE A 235 20.84 8.44 -6.53
CA ILE A 235 21.15 8.50 -7.97
C ILE A 235 22.64 8.76 -8.20
N ASP A 236 23.33 9.40 -7.25
CA ASP A 236 24.79 9.58 -7.28
C ASP A 236 25.55 8.25 -7.18
N GLU A 237 25.02 7.27 -6.44
CA GLU A 237 25.60 5.92 -6.38
C GLU A 237 25.32 5.14 -7.67
N GLU A 238 24.15 5.31 -8.28
CA GLU A 238 23.80 4.67 -9.56
C GLU A 238 24.65 5.23 -10.73
N MET A 239 24.90 6.54 -10.74
CA MET A 239 25.81 7.21 -11.69
C MET A 239 27.28 6.81 -11.47
N GLN A 240 27.70 6.59 -10.23
CA GLN A 240 29.03 6.05 -9.92
C GLN A 240 29.16 4.57 -10.32
N GLN A 241 28.11 3.77 -10.16
CA GLN A 241 28.06 2.38 -10.59
C GLN A 241 28.14 2.26 -12.12
N LEU A 242 27.38 3.07 -12.85
CA LEU A 242 27.41 3.14 -14.32
C LEU A 242 28.78 3.58 -14.86
N LYS A 243 29.46 4.51 -14.18
CA LYS A 243 30.86 4.87 -14.51
C LYS A 243 31.84 3.74 -14.24
N LYS A 244 31.64 2.97 -13.16
CA LYS A 244 32.50 1.82 -12.81
C LYS A 244 32.33 0.64 -13.77
N ASP A 245 31.13 0.41 -14.26
CA ASP A 245 30.83 -0.69 -15.19
C ASP A 245 31.31 -0.36 -16.61
N ASN A 246 31.25 0.91 -17.04
CA ASN A 246 31.84 1.34 -18.31
C ASN A 246 33.38 1.42 -18.29
N GLY A 247 34.02 1.53 -17.13
CA GLY A 247 35.48 1.56 -16.98
C GLY A 247 36.17 0.19 -16.97
N LYS A 248 35.40 -0.91 -17.05
CA LYS A 248 35.92 -2.28 -17.05
C LYS A 248 35.87 -2.97 -18.42
N SER A 249 35.53 -2.23 -19.48
CA SER A 249 35.45 -2.73 -20.86
C SER A 249 36.56 -2.18 -21.77
N THR A 250 37.76 -1.99 -21.24
CA THR A 250 39.00 -1.81 -22.00
C THR A 250 40.09 -2.68 -21.39
#